data_AF-A0A257LVY3-F1
#
_entry.id   AF-A0A257LVY3-F1
#
_cell.length_a   1.000
_cell.length_b   1.000
_cell.length_c   1.000
_cell.angle_alpha   90.00
_cell.angle_beta   90.00
_cell.angle_gamma   90.00
#
_symmetry.space_group_name_H-M   'P 1'
#
loop_
_entity.id
_entity.type
_entity.pdbx_description
1 polymer ?
#
loop_
_entity_poly.entity_id
_entity_poly.type
_entity_poly.pdbx_seq_one_letter_code
_entity_poly.pdbx_strand_id
1 'polypeptide(L)' 'MLIIGTGAYGVMDVAKEVVDACNERGIELHIQTTAEAVKIYNEMAKSKRTVAALHLTC' A
#
# COMPACT_ATOMS: atom_id res chain seq x y z
N MET A 1 -7.24 -1.45 -6.18
CA MET A 1 -6.22 -1.92 -5.22
C MET A 1 -5.53 -0.72 -4.65
N LEU A 2 -5.29 -0.75 -3.35
CA LEU A 2 -4.45 0.22 -2.66
C LEU A 2 -3.19 -0.49 -2.18
N ILE A 3 -2.03 0.09 -2.46
CA ILE A 3 -0.74 -0.37 -1.96
C ILE A 3 -0.19 0.72 -1.04
N ILE A 4 0.20 0.38 0.18
CA ILE A 4 0.80 1.29 1.15
C ILE A 4 2.26 0.91 1.36
N GLY A 5 3.16 1.87 1.09
CA GLY A 5 4.57 1.81 1.45
C GLY A 5 4.78 2.45 2.82
N THR A 6 5.24 1.67 3.79
CA THR A 6 5.42 2.04 5.21
C THR A 6 6.76 2.69 5.53
N GLY A 7 7.46 3.16 4.49
CA GLY A 7 8.78 3.77 4.60
C GLY A 7 9.90 2.81 4.24
N ALA A 8 11.13 3.34 4.28
CA ALA A 8 12.34 2.56 4.01
C ALA A 8 12.55 1.44 5.04
N TYR A 9 12.18 1.70 6.29
CA TYR A 9 12.32 0.77 7.41
C TYR A 9 11.01 0.12 7.86
N GLY A 10 9.88 0.51 7.26
CA GLY A 10 8.57 -0.04 7.59
C GLY A 10 8.08 0.31 9.00
N VAL A 11 8.47 1.47 9.52
CA VAL A 11 8.12 1.89 10.89
C VAL A 11 6.83 2.73 10.95
N MET A 12 6.28 3.12 9.80
CA MET A 12 4.97 3.74 9.75
C MET A 12 3.87 2.68 9.88
N ASP A 13 3.16 2.70 11.01
CA ASP A 13 2.00 1.84 11.22
C ASP A 13 0.79 2.32 10.42
N VAL A 14 0.06 1.37 9.83
CA VAL A 14 -1.23 1.62 9.20
C VAL A 14 -2.33 1.37 10.23
N ALA A 15 -3.09 2.42 10.56
CA ALA A 15 -4.16 2.33 11.54
C ALA A 15 -5.24 1.31 11.13
N LYS A 16 -5.83 0.60 12.11
CA LYS A 16 -6.82 -0.46 11.86
C LYS A 16 -8.03 0.07 11.11
N GLU A 17 -8.45 1.29 11.40
CA GLU A 17 -9.57 1.98 10.76
C GLU A 17 -9.36 2.13 9.24
N VAL A 18 -8.10 2.26 8.78
CA VAL A 18 -7.78 2.31 7.34
C VAL A 18 -7.99 0.94 6.70
N VAL A 19 -7.57 -0.13 7.38
CA VAL A 19 -7.72 -1.50 6.90
C VAL A 19 -9.21 -1.87 6.84
N ASP A 20 -9.95 -1.56 7.90
CA ASP A 20 -11.40 -1.81 7.99
C ASP A 20 -12.14 -1.04 6.89
N ALA A 21 -11.86 0.26 6.73
CA ALA A 21 -12.49 1.08 5.69
C ALA A 21 -12.17 0.59 4.26
N CYS A 22 -10.97 0.04 4.03
CA CYS A 22 -10.63 -0.58 2.75
C CYS A 22 -11.46 -1.86 2.52
N ASN A 23 -11.54 -2.73 3.53
CA ASN A 23 -12.30 -3.97 3.46
C ASN A 23 -13.80 -3.72 3.24
N GLU A 24 -14.40 -2.79 3.97
CA GLU A 24 -15.81 -2.40 3.82
C GLU A 24 -16.13 -1.89 2.42
N ARG A 25 -15.17 -1.23 1.78
CA ARG A 25 -15.29 -0.71 0.41
C ARG A 25 -14.90 -1.73 -0.67
N GLY A 26 -14.56 -2.96 -0.30
CA GLY A 26 -14.07 -3.98 -1.23
C GLY A 26 -12.73 -3.62 -1.89
N ILE A 27 -11.93 -2.76 -1.26
CA ILE A 27 -10.63 -2.34 -1.75
C ILE A 27 -9.59 -3.36 -1.25
N GLU A 28 -9.04 -4.13 -2.19
CA GLU A 28 -7.86 -4.95 -1.91
C GLU A 28 -6.69 -4.06 -1.48
N LEU A 29 -6.19 -4.29 -0.26
CA LEU A 29 -5.14 -3.53 0.39
C LEU A 29 -3.86 -4.38 0.54
N HIS A 30 -2.72 -3.84 0.13
CA HIS A 30 -1.39 -4.41 0.38
C HIS A 30 -0.53 -3.41 1.15
N ILE A 31 0.11 -3.85 2.23
CA ILE A 31 0.94 -3.00 3.08
C ILE A 31 2.33 -3.65 3.14
N GLN A 32 3.36 -2.92 2.71
CA GLN A 32 4.75 -3.39 2.70
C GLN A 32 5.73 -2.24 2.93
N THR A 33 7.03 -2.52 3.03
CA THR A 33 8.06 -1.47 2.93
C THR A 33 7.95 -0.76 1.59
N THR A 34 8.36 0.50 1.52
CA THR A 34 8.19 1.31 0.29
C THR A 34 8.91 0.70 -0.91
N ALA A 35 10.07 0.06 -0.70
CA ALA A 35 10.79 -0.63 -1.77
C ALA A 35 9.97 -1.77 -2.39
N GLU A 36 9.31 -2.59 -1.56
CA GLU A 36 8.47 -3.69 -2.04
C GLU A 36 7.14 -3.18 -2.60
N ALA A 37 6.54 -2.16 -1.98
CA ALA A 37 5.32 -1.51 -2.47
C ALA A 37 5.49 -0.99 -3.90
N VAL A 38 6.63 -0.37 -4.22
CA VAL A 38 6.95 0.11 -5.58
C VAL A 38 7.05 -1.05 -6.57
N LYS A 39 7.70 -2.16 -6.21
CA LYS A 39 7.78 -3.34 -7.09
C LYS A 39 6.39 -3.90 -7.41
N ILE A 40 5.56 -4.07 -6.39
CA ILE A 40 4.19 -4.57 -6.56
C ILE A 40 3.38 -3.59 -7.42
N TYR A 41 3.47 -2.29 -7.15
CA TYR A 41 2.77 -1.28 -7.95
C TYR A 41 3.15 -1.35 -9.43
N ASN A 42 4.45 -1.43 -9.73
CA ASN A 42 4.95 -1.46 -11.11
C ASN A 42 4.41 -2.67 -11.89
N GLU A 43 4.22 -3.81 -11.24
CA GLU A 43 3.62 -4.98 -11.89
C GLU A 43 2.09 -4.88 -11.99
N MET A 44 1.42 -4.46 -10.93
CA MET A 44 -0.05 -4.45 -10.87
C MET A 44 -0.67 -3.31 -11.68
N ALA A 45 -0.01 -2.16 -11.78
CA ALA A 45 -0.50 -1.02 -12.55
C ALA A 45 -0.62 -1.31 -14.05
N LYS A 46 0.08 -2.34 -14.57
CA LYS A 46 0.00 -2.77 -15.97
C LYS A 46 -1.35 -3.43 -16.31
N SER A 47 -2.00 -4.07 -15.34
CA SER A 47 -3.17 -4.93 -15.57
C SER A 47 -4.42 -4.50 -14.79
N LYS A 48 -4.27 -3.66 -13.77
CA LYS A 48 -5.32 -3.31 -12.81
C LYS A 48 -5.22 -1.85 -12.39
N ARG A 49 -6.38 -1.22 -12.17
CA ARG A 49 -6.46 0.10 -11.52
C ARG A 49 -5.88 0.02 -10.10
N THR A 50 -4.68 0.55 -9.97
CA THR A 50 -3.85 0.46 -8.76
C THR A 50 -3.47 1.86 -8.32
N VAL A 51 -3.56 2.12 -7.02
CA VAL A 51 -3.12 3.37 -6.39
C VAL A 51 -2.09 3.00 -5.33
N ALA A 52 -1.02 3.77 -5.23
CA ALA A 52 -0.01 3.62 -4.18
C ALA A 52 0.07 4.88 -3.31
N ALA A 53 0.11 4.69 -1.99
CA ALA A 53 0.47 5.72 -1.02
C ALA A 53 1.85 5.34 -0.45
N LEU A 54 2.87 6.16 -0.73
CA LEU A 54 4.26 5.82 -0.44
C LEU A 54 4.85 6.80 0.55
N HIS A 55 5.19 6.30 1.73
CA HIS A 55 6.07 7.03 2.64
C HIS A 55 7.52 6.88 2.18
N LEU A 56 8.24 7.98 1.98
CA LEU A 56 9.55 7.94 1.30
C LEU A 56 10.73 7.68 2.24
N THR A 57 10.60 8.00 3.52
CA THR A 57 11.67 7.88 4.54
C THR A 57 11.30 6.87 5.62
N CYS A 58 11.90 6.95 6.82
CA CYS A 58 11.51 6.15 7.99
C CYS A 58 10.05 6.42 8.35
#